data_AF-A0A922FDD5-F1
#
_entry.id   AF-A0A922FDD5-F1
#
_cell.length_a   1.000
_cell.length_b   1.000
_cell.length_c   1.000
_cell.angle_alpha   90.00
_cell.angle_beta   90.00
_cell.angle_gamma   90.00
#
_symmetry.space_group_name_H-M   'P 1'
#
loop_
_entity.id
_entity.type
_entity.pdbx_description
1 polymer ?
#
loop_
_entity_poly.entity_id
_entity_poly.type
_entity_poly.pdbx_seq_one_letter_code
_entity_poly.pdbx_strand_id
1 'polypeptide(L)'
;MELTLTQPDDWHLHLRDGDMLEAVVCHSASHFGRAIVMPNLKPPITTTAAAVAYRESILKALPANINFTPLMTLYLTDTTSTEEIKFARRSGVVFAVKFYPAGATTNSQDGVTDIFGKCLPVLEEMAEQNMPLLVHGEVTNPDVDVFDREKVFIETVLQPLVQRLPQLRVVMEHITTKDAVRFVESCKEGSVAATVTPQHLLLNRNSLFQGGLQPHNYCLPVLKREIHSYCCSCDQWK
;
A
#
# COMPACT_ATOMS: atom_id res chain seq x y z
N MET A 1 -31.17 9.46 9.93
CA MET A 1 -30.30 8.56 10.70
C MET A 1 -28.94 9.23 10.75
N GLU A 2 -28.39 9.45 11.94
CA GLU A 2 -27.08 10.06 12.16
C GLU A 2 -26.12 8.97 12.64
N LEU A 3 -24.91 8.92 12.05
CA LEU A 3 -23.85 7.99 12.45
C LEU A 3 -22.63 8.82 12.86
N THR A 4 -22.21 8.67 14.11
CA THR A 4 -21.01 9.33 14.65
C THR A 4 -19.86 8.34 14.70
N LEU A 5 -18.72 8.71 14.12
CA LEU A 5 -17.49 7.92 14.13
C LEU A 5 -16.39 8.69 14.87
N THR A 6 -15.50 7.97 15.55
CA THR A 6 -14.20 8.55 15.93
C THR A 6 -13.46 8.94 14.66
N GLN A 7 -12.72 10.07 14.67
CA GLN A 7 -12.00 10.53 13.49
C GLN A 7 -11.13 9.40 12.92
N PRO A 8 -11.34 8.96 11.67
CA PRO A 8 -10.63 7.84 11.10
C PRO A 8 -9.22 8.23 10.61
N ASP A 9 -8.47 7.23 10.16
CA ASP A 9 -7.20 7.38 9.46
C ASP A 9 -7.24 6.65 8.11
N ASP A 10 -6.48 7.13 7.13
CA ASP A 10 -6.33 6.48 5.82
C ASP A 10 -4.98 5.77 5.70
N TRP A 11 -4.99 4.43 5.77
CA TRP A 11 -3.77 3.63 5.75
C TRP A 11 -3.18 3.41 4.34
N HIS A 12 -3.72 4.04 3.28
CA HIS A 12 -3.14 3.99 1.94
C HIS A 12 -3.53 5.20 1.08
N LEU A 13 -2.69 6.25 1.07
CA LEU A 13 -2.99 7.49 0.35
C LEU A 13 -1.91 7.91 -0.65
N HIS A 14 -2.34 8.37 -1.83
CA HIS A 14 -1.48 8.97 -2.85
C HIS A 14 -1.77 10.46 -2.97
N LEU A 15 -0.87 11.30 -2.47
CA LEU A 15 -1.03 12.76 -2.49
C LEU A 15 -0.39 13.45 -3.71
N ARG A 16 0.46 12.74 -4.47
CA ARG A 16 1.22 13.30 -5.62
C ARG A 16 2.12 14.46 -5.17
N ASP A 17 2.49 15.37 -6.06
CA ASP A 17 3.37 16.51 -5.73
C ASP A 17 2.95 17.76 -6.52
N GLY A 18 3.48 18.92 -6.14
CA GLY A 18 3.19 20.22 -6.76
C GLY A 18 1.70 20.57 -6.74
N ASP A 19 1.20 21.14 -7.84
CA ASP A 19 -0.20 21.59 -7.97
C ASP A 19 -1.22 20.48 -7.64
N MET A 20 -0.87 19.21 -7.92
CA MET A 20 -1.76 18.09 -7.61
C MET A 20 -1.85 17.84 -6.11
N LEU A 21 -0.74 17.96 -5.39
CA LEU A 21 -0.74 17.88 -3.91
C LEU A 21 -1.65 18.96 -3.31
N GLU A 22 -1.50 20.20 -3.78
CA GLU A 22 -2.33 21.33 -3.32
C GLU A 22 -3.81 21.09 -3.61
N ALA A 23 -4.13 20.49 -4.77
CA ALA A 23 -5.51 20.19 -5.16
C ALA A 23 -6.15 19.05 -4.33
N VAL A 24 -5.38 18.04 -3.90
CA VAL A 24 -5.95 16.82 -3.29
C VAL A 24 -5.83 16.72 -1.78
N VAL A 25 -4.82 17.34 -1.16
CA VAL A 25 -4.50 17.11 0.26
C VAL A 25 -5.65 17.48 1.20
N CYS A 26 -6.34 18.58 0.92
CA CYS A 26 -7.44 19.06 1.75
C CYS A 26 -8.64 18.10 1.77
N HIS A 27 -8.87 17.36 0.68
CA HIS A 27 -9.94 16.35 0.64
C HIS A 27 -9.72 15.22 1.64
N SER A 28 -8.46 14.83 1.87
CA SER A 28 -8.14 13.78 2.85
C SER A 28 -8.09 14.36 4.26
N ALA A 29 -7.39 15.48 4.44
CA ALA A 29 -7.14 16.09 5.74
C ALA A 29 -8.41 16.65 6.42
N SER A 30 -9.49 16.90 5.66
CA SER A 30 -10.79 17.30 6.22
C SER A 30 -11.54 16.17 6.92
N HIS A 31 -11.17 14.91 6.66
CA HIS A 31 -11.88 13.73 7.17
C HIS A 31 -11.00 12.83 8.04
N PHE A 32 -9.73 12.70 7.70
CA PHE A 32 -8.80 11.78 8.36
C PHE A 32 -7.85 12.53 9.29
N GLY A 33 -7.53 11.95 10.44
CA GLY A 33 -6.54 12.50 11.36
C GLY A 33 -5.11 12.22 10.91
N ARG A 34 -4.88 11.05 10.31
CA ARG A 34 -3.58 10.61 9.81
C ARG A 34 -3.75 9.88 8.48
N ALA A 35 -2.69 9.84 7.69
CA ALA A 35 -2.64 8.95 6.54
C ALA A 35 -1.25 8.40 6.26
N ILE A 36 -1.18 7.15 5.80
CA ILE A 36 0.05 6.58 5.24
C ILE A 36 0.22 7.12 3.83
N VAL A 37 1.28 7.90 3.61
CA VAL A 37 1.55 8.54 2.33
C VAL A 37 2.48 7.65 1.51
N MET A 38 2.00 7.22 0.35
CA MET A 38 2.72 6.32 -0.55
C MET A 38 3.88 7.05 -1.27
N PRO A 39 5.00 6.35 -1.57
CA PRO A 39 6.27 6.99 -1.91
C PRO A 39 6.59 7.01 -3.41
N ASN A 40 5.65 6.58 -4.27
CA ASN A 40 5.83 6.42 -5.72
C ASN A 40 5.67 7.73 -6.50
N LEU A 41 6.36 8.78 -6.05
CA LEU A 41 6.56 10.03 -6.80
C LEU A 41 7.52 9.80 -8.00
N LYS A 42 7.82 10.87 -8.73
CA LYS A 42 8.87 10.89 -9.77
C LYS A 42 9.90 11.98 -9.44
N PRO A 43 11.11 11.65 -8.99
CA PRO A 43 11.60 10.30 -8.63
C PRO A 43 10.89 9.71 -7.38
N PRO A 44 10.95 8.39 -7.16
CA PRO A 44 10.39 7.76 -5.95
C PRO A 44 11.15 8.22 -4.70
N ILE A 45 10.47 8.18 -3.55
CA ILE A 45 11.03 8.56 -2.26
C ILE A 45 11.78 7.37 -1.67
N THR A 46 13.10 7.31 -1.88
CA THR A 46 13.96 6.19 -1.46
C THR A 46 14.83 6.51 -0.26
N THR A 47 14.84 7.76 0.22
CA THR A 47 15.66 8.20 1.36
C THR A 47 14.84 8.92 2.41
N THR A 48 15.29 8.84 3.65
CA THR A 48 14.70 9.51 4.82
C THR A 48 14.69 11.01 4.64
N ALA A 49 15.75 11.59 4.07
CA ALA A 49 15.81 13.02 3.78
C ALA A 49 14.71 13.46 2.80
N ALA A 50 14.48 12.68 1.73
CA ALA A 50 13.41 12.95 0.78
C ALA A 50 12.01 12.80 1.43
N ALA A 51 11.82 11.79 2.29
CA ALA A 51 10.57 11.61 3.02
C ALA A 51 10.27 12.77 3.98
N VAL A 52 11.28 13.29 4.67
CA VAL A 52 11.16 14.47 5.54
C VAL A 52 10.81 15.70 4.74
N ALA A 53 11.53 15.98 3.64
CA ALA A 53 11.25 17.12 2.78
C ALA A 53 9.82 17.07 2.20
N TYR A 54 9.38 15.90 1.73
CA TYR A 54 8.03 15.75 1.20
C TYR A 54 6.94 15.91 2.28
N ARG A 55 7.20 15.44 3.51
CA ARG A 55 6.31 15.70 4.65
C ARG A 55 6.14 17.20 4.90
N GLU A 56 7.23 17.96 4.85
CA GLU A 56 7.18 19.42 5.02
C GLU A 56 6.36 20.08 3.91
N SER A 57 6.50 19.64 2.65
CA SER A 57 5.67 20.11 1.54
C SER A 57 4.18 19.83 1.77
N ILE A 58 3.82 18.61 2.23
CA ILE A 58 2.43 18.25 2.55
C ILE A 58 1.87 19.18 3.63
N LEU A 59 2.62 19.37 4.72
CA LEU A 59 2.18 20.22 5.82
C LEU A 59 2.05 21.69 5.41
N LYS A 60 2.90 22.17 4.51
CA LYS A 60 2.82 23.54 3.96
C LYS A 60 1.60 23.74 3.06
N ALA A 61 1.14 22.70 2.36
CA ALA A 61 -0.05 22.75 1.51
C ALA A 61 -1.37 22.73 2.32
N LEU A 62 -1.31 22.47 3.63
CA LEU A 62 -2.49 22.45 4.48
C LEU A 62 -2.86 23.86 5.00
N PRO A 63 -4.17 24.18 5.09
CA PRO A 63 -4.66 25.31 5.87
C PRO A 63 -4.27 25.19 7.35
N ALA A 64 -3.97 26.32 7.99
CA ALA A 64 -3.47 26.37 9.37
C ALA A 64 -4.42 25.77 10.43
N ASN A 65 -5.71 25.60 10.12
CA ASN A 65 -6.72 25.08 11.04
C ASN A 65 -6.97 23.57 10.91
N ILE A 66 -6.28 22.88 9.99
CA ILE A 66 -6.44 21.44 9.78
C ILE A 66 -5.34 20.68 10.51
N ASN A 67 -5.73 19.77 11.41
CA ASN A 67 -4.80 18.86 12.07
C ASN A 67 -4.73 17.53 11.31
N PHE A 68 -3.64 17.32 10.59
CA PHE A 68 -3.40 16.10 9.79
C PHE A 68 -1.96 15.65 9.94
N THR A 69 -1.76 14.35 10.22
CA THR A 69 -0.43 13.76 10.33
C THR A 69 -0.12 12.85 9.14
N PRO A 70 0.68 13.30 8.17
CA PRO A 70 1.20 12.42 7.12
C PRO A 70 2.26 11.47 7.72
N LEU A 71 1.98 10.17 7.63
CA LEU A 71 2.87 9.07 8.02
C LEU A 71 3.64 8.62 6.78
N MET A 72 4.91 9.00 6.69
CA MET A 72 5.67 8.85 5.45
C MET A 72 6.11 7.41 5.25
N THR A 73 6.35 7.04 3.99
CA THR A 73 6.91 5.74 3.63
C THR A 73 8.13 5.90 2.73
N LEU A 74 8.96 4.85 2.69
CA LEU A 74 10.02 4.74 1.68
C LEU A 74 9.60 3.75 0.59
N TYR A 75 10.02 4.02 -0.63
CA TYR A 75 9.90 3.12 -1.77
C TYR A 75 11.02 2.09 -1.69
N LEU A 76 10.69 0.80 -1.58
CA LEU A 76 11.68 -0.28 -1.57
C LEU A 76 12.29 -0.45 -2.96
N THR A 77 13.62 -0.47 -3.01
CA THR A 77 14.40 -0.74 -4.23
C THR A 77 15.40 -1.86 -3.98
N ASP A 78 15.95 -2.41 -5.07
CA ASP A 78 17.07 -3.36 -5.06
C ASP A 78 18.34 -2.82 -4.36
N THR A 79 18.45 -1.50 -4.22
CA THR A 79 19.62 -0.79 -3.66
C THR A 79 19.34 -0.12 -2.32
N THR A 80 18.15 -0.31 -1.74
CA THR A 80 17.85 0.17 -0.40
C THR A 80 18.84 -0.46 0.58
N SER A 81 19.45 0.34 1.46
CA SER A 81 20.42 -0.17 2.44
C SER A 81 19.76 -0.42 3.80
N THR A 82 20.36 -1.29 4.61
CA THR A 82 19.92 -1.51 5.99
C THR A 82 20.16 -0.26 6.85
N GLU A 83 21.21 0.53 6.55
CA GLU A 83 21.45 1.81 7.20
C GLU A 83 20.30 2.79 6.96
N GLU A 84 19.72 2.81 5.75
CA GLU A 84 18.58 3.66 5.43
C GLU A 84 17.36 3.31 6.29
N ILE A 85 17.10 2.01 6.54
CA ILE A 85 16.02 1.58 7.45
C ILE A 85 16.25 2.07 8.87
N LYS A 86 17.51 2.02 9.36
CA LYS A 86 17.88 2.57 10.68
C LYS A 86 17.68 4.08 10.74
N PHE A 87 18.08 4.82 9.71
CA PHE A 87 17.86 6.27 9.63
C PHE A 87 16.37 6.61 9.61
N ALA A 88 15.61 5.91 8.78
CA ALA A 88 14.16 6.06 8.65
C ALA A 88 13.47 5.84 10.00
N ARG A 89 13.81 4.76 10.72
CA ARG A 89 13.21 4.49 12.03
C ARG A 89 13.56 5.56 13.06
N ARG A 90 14.82 5.98 13.12
CA ARG A 90 15.29 7.02 14.06
C ARG A 90 14.68 8.40 13.79
N SER A 91 14.30 8.69 12.55
CA SER A 91 13.70 9.98 12.19
C SER A 91 12.35 10.24 12.88
N GLY A 92 11.62 9.18 13.24
CA GLY A 92 10.23 9.28 13.71
C GLY A 92 9.23 9.73 12.64
N VAL A 93 9.67 10.01 11.40
CA VAL A 93 8.84 10.49 10.29
C VAL A 93 8.41 9.35 9.37
N VAL A 94 9.33 8.42 9.08
CA VAL A 94 9.05 7.26 8.24
C VAL A 94 8.40 6.16 9.08
N PHE A 95 7.19 5.77 8.68
CA PHE A 95 6.40 4.76 9.37
C PHE A 95 6.61 3.34 8.79
N ALA A 96 6.78 3.22 7.48
CA ALA A 96 6.83 1.94 6.77
C ALA A 96 7.65 2.00 5.49
N VAL A 97 7.93 0.84 4.90
CA VAL A 97 8.49 0.75 3.55
C VAL A 97 7.48 0.08 2.63
N LYS A 98 7.26 0.64 1.45
CA LYS A 98 6.33 0.14 0.44
C LYS A 98 7.08 -0.62 -0.66
N PHE A 99 6.72 -1.89 -0.82
CA PHE A 99 7.18 -2.76 -1.89
C PHE A 99 6.21 -2.72 -3.08
N TYR A 100 6.77 -2.36 -4.23
CA TYR A 100 6.17 -2.53 -5.55
C TYR A 100 7.00 -3.52 -6.36
N PRO A 101 6.43 -4.64 -6.84
CA PRO A 101 7.07 -5.45 -7.86
C PRO A 101 7.33 -4.60 -9.11
N ALA A 102 8.52 -4.74 -9.70
CA ALA A 102 8.93 -3.92 -10.83
C ALA A 102 7.90 -4.00 -11.99
N GLY A 103 7.32 -2.85 -12.35
CA GLY A 103 6.32 -2.72 -13.41
C GLY A 103 4.87 -3.07 -13.03
N ALA A 104 4.57 -3.33 -11.75
CA ALA A 104 3.22 -3.73 -11.31
C ALA A 104 2.17 -2.63 -11.44
N THR A 105 2.57 -1.38 -11.22
CA THR A 105 1.64 -0.24 -11.17
C THR A 105 2.30 1.08 -11.56
N THR A 106 1.57 2.20 -11.43
CA THR A 106 2.06 3.54 -11.74
C THR A 106 3.35 3.87 -10.98
N ASN A 107 4.38 4.29 -11.71
CA ASN A 107 5.71 4.67 -11.23
C ASN A 107 6.47 3.53 -10.53
N SER A 108 6.24 2.28 -10.93
CA SER A 108 6.91 1.11 -10.35
C SER A 108 8.10 0.58 -11.15
N GLN A 109 8.61 1.36 -12.13
CA GLN A 109 9.73 0.90 -12.98
C GLN A 109 11.01 0.66 -12.16
N ASP A 110 11.23 1.46 -11.12
CA ASP A 110 12.37 1.35 -10.20
C ASP A 110 12.08 0.39 -9.03
N GLY A 111 11.04 -0.45 -9.16
CA GLY A 111 10.62 -1.46 -8.19
C GLY A 111 11.63 -2.59 -7.98
N VAL A 112 11.32 -3.48 -7.04
CA VAL A 112 12.17 -4.62 -6.71
C VAL A 112 12.10 -5.68 -7.80
N THR A 113 13.26 -6.20 -8.20
CA THR A 113 13.38 -7.28 -9.18
C THR A 113 13.55 -8.67 -8.54
N ASP A 114 14.16 -8.72 -7.35
CA ASP A 114 14.37 -9.96 -6.60
C ASP A 114 14.29 -9.69 -5.09
N ILE A 115 13.10 -9.95 -4.53
CA ILE A 115 12.81 -9.72 -3.11
C ILE A 115 13.62 -10.64 -2.18
N PHE A 116 13.94 -11.87 -2.62
CA PHE A 116 14.63 -12.87 -1.80
C PHE A 116 16.15 -12.80 -1.91
N GLY A 117 16.67 -12.36 -3.05
CA GLY A 117 18.12 -12.22 -3.26
C GLY A 117 18.65 -10.84 -2.90
N LYS A 118 17.98 -9.76 -3.31
CA LYS A 118 18.52 -8.39 -3.16
C LYS A 118 17.98 -7.67 -1.94
N CYS A 119 16.71 -7.85 -1.61
CA CYS A 119 16.07 -7.11 -0.52
C CYS A 119 16.10 -7.83 0.83
N LEU A 120 16.44 -9.12 0.88
CA LEU A 120 16.36 -9.90 2.12
C LEU A 120 17.09 -9.25 3.32
N PRO A 121 18.33 -8.73 3.19
CA PRO A 121 19.00 -8.06 4.31
C PRO A 121 18.24 -6.83 4.82
N VAL A 122 17.60 -6.08 3.92
CA VAL A 122 16.77 -4.91 4.27
C VAL A 122 15.50 -5.34 4.99
N LEU A 123 14.88 -6.44 4.55
CA LEU A 123 13.68 -6.99 5.18
C LEU A 123 13.95 -7.55 6.58
N GLU A 124 15.12 -8.16 6.78
CA GLU A 124 15.61 -8.58 8.10
C GLU A 124 15.80 -7.37 9.03
N GLU A 125 16.47 -6.31 8.55
CA GLU A 125 16.62 -5.07 9.31
C GLU A 125 15.27 -4.40 9.62
N MET A 126 14.32 -4.40 8.69
CA MET A 126 12.97 -3.91 8.94
C MET A 126 12.28 -4.68 10.08
N ALA A 127 12.44 -6.00 10.14
CA ALA A 127 11.92 -6.81 11.24
C ALA A 127 12.58 -6.43 12.58
N GLU A 128 13.90 -6.22 12.62
CA GLU A 128 14.62 -5.77 13.82
C GLU A 128 14.14 -4.38 14.31
N GLN A 129 13.91 -3.45 13.38
CA GLN A 129 13.41 -2.10 13.68
C GLN A 129 11.89 -2.06 13.96
N ASN A 130 11.20 -3.20 13.86
CA ASN A 130 9.75 -3.32 13.91
C ASN A 130 9.03 -2.40 12.89
N MET A 131 9.65 -2.20 11.72
CA MET A 131 9.15 -1.39 10.62
C MET A 131 8.31 -2.27 9.66
N PRO A 132 7.02 -1.97 9.46
CA PRO A 132 6.16 -2.78 8.61
C PRO A 132 6.53 -2.66 7.13
N LEU A 133 6.35 -3.77 6.41
CA LEU A 133 6.40 -3.84 4.96
C LEU A 133 4.98 -3.72 4.40
N LEU A 134 4.73 -2.70 3.59
CA LEU A 134 3.48 -2.56 2.85
C LEU A 134 3.69 -3.17 1.47
N VAL A 135 2.79 -4.03 0.98
CA VAL A 135 2.99 -4.73 -0.30
C VAL A 135 1.88 -4.43 -1.29
N HIS A 136 2.25 -3.99 -2.49
CA HIS A 136 1.36 -4.08 -3.65
C HIS A 136 1.44 -5.50 -4.21
N GLY A 137 0.48 -6.34 -3.87
CA GLY A 137 0.57 -7.79 -4.07
C GLY A 137 0.11 -8.28 -5.44
N GLU A 138 0.79 -7.91 -6.52
CA GLU A 138 0.56 -8.48 -7.87
C GLU A 138 1.88 -8.88 -8.54
N VAL A 139 1.93 -10.06 -9.15
CA VAL A 139 3.04 -10.41 -10.05
C VAL A 139 2.93 -9.65 -11.38
N THR A 140 4.05 -9.44 -12.04
CA THR A 140 4.13 -8.68 -13.31
C THR A 140 4.43 -9.55 -14.53
N ASN A 141 4.49 -10.87 -14.35
CA ASN A 141 4.72 -11.81 -15.43
C ASN A 141 3.64 -11.63 -16.52
N PRO A 142 4.01 -11.36 -17.79
CA PRO A 142 3.05 -11.18 -18.89
C PRO A 142 2.22 -12.43 -19.20
N ASP A 143 2.70 -13.62 -18.82
CA ASP A 143 1.98 -14.89 -19.02
C ASP A 143 0.88 -15.13 -17.96
N VAL A 144 0.83 -14.30 -16.90
CA VAL A 144 -0.20 -14.37 -15.86
C VAL A 144 -1.30 -13.36 -16.15
N ASP A 145 -2.53 -13.87 -16.30
CA ASP A 145 -3.72 -13.06 -16.51
C ASP A 145 -3.89 -12.04 -15.38
N VAL A 146 -4.27 -10.81 -15.74
CA VAL A 146 -4.39 -9.69 -14.80
C VAL A 146 -5.35 -9.98 -13.64
N PHE A 147 -6.36 -10.84 -13.84
CA PHE A 147 -7.29 -11.24 -12.78
C PHE A 147 -6.68 -12.24 -11.78
N ASP A 148 -5.60 -12.92 -12.14
CA ASP A 148 -4.94 -13.95 -11.32
C ASP A 148 -3.64 -13.47 -10.65
N ARG A 149 -3.12 -12.30 -11.03
CA ARG A 149 -1.84 -11.76 -10.54
C ARG A 149 -1.73 -11.67 -9.02
N GLU A 150 -2.83 -11.30 -8.34
CA GLU A 150 -2.85 -11.18 -6.88
C GLU A 150 -2.71 -12.55 -6.21
N LYS A 151 -3.43 -13.55 -6.71
CA LYS A 151 -3.35 -14.93 -6.21
C LYS A 151 -1.95 -15.51 -6.41
N VAL A 152 -1.39 -15.36 -7.60
CA VAL A 152 -0.04 -15.85 -7.89
C VAL A 152 1.00 -15.16 -7.01
N PHE A 153 0.84 -13.87 -6.71
CA PHE A 153 1.73 -13.15 -5.79
C PHE A 153 1.69 -13.75 -4.38
N ILE A 154 0.49 -14.09 -3.87
CA ILE A 154 0.35 -14.75 -2.57
C ILE A 154 1.16 -16.04 -2.54
N GLU A 155 0.93 -16.92 -3.54
CA GLU A 155 1.51 -18.25 -3.59
C GLU A 155 3.04 -18.23 -3.77
N THR A 156 3.55 -17.33 -4.62
CA THR A 156 4.95 -17.33 -5.05
C THR A 156 5.85 -16.37 -4.29
N VAL A 157 5.28 -15.33 -3.66
CA VAL A 157 6.05 -14.26 -3.00
C VAL A 157 5.64 -14.11 -1.53
N LEU A 158 4.39 -13.77 -1.27
CA LEU A 158 3.99 -13.32 0.07
C LEU A 158 4.00 -14.46 1.10
N GLN A 159 3.45 -15.62 0.76
CA GLN A 159 3.45 -16.78 1.65
C GLN A 159 4.89 -17.25 1.97
N PRO A 160 5.80 -17.45 0.98
CA PRO A 160 7.20 -17.76 1.28
C PRO A 160 7.91 -16.68 2.08
N LEU A 161 7.62 -15.39 1.85
CA LEU A 161 8.21 -14.28 2.60
C LEU A 161 7.82 -14.33 4.08
N VAL A 162 6.52 -14.49 4.37
CA VAL A 162 6.01 -14.56 5.76
C VAL A 162 6.55 -15.80 6.48
N GLN A 163 6.72 -16.93 5.77
CA GLN A 163 7.33 -18.13 6.33
C GLN A 163 8.82 -17.93 6.66
N ARG A 164 9.55 -17.21 5.80
CA ARG A 164 10.99 -16.97 5.96
C ARG A 164 11.29 -15.91 7.03
N LEU A 165 10.47 -14.87 7.11
CA LEU A 165 10.63 -13.75 8.04
C LEU A 165 9.36 -13.58 8.92
N PRO A 166 9.07 -14.53 9.83
CA PRO A 166 7.84 -14.52 10.62
C PRO A 166 7.71 -13.33 11.58
N GLN A 167 8.81 -12.60 11.84
CA GLN A 167 8.83 -11.40 12.67
C GLN A 167 8.54 -10.12 11.87
N LEU A 168 8.64 -10.16 10.54
CA LEU A 168 8.35 -9.01 9.70
C LEU A 168 6.83 -8.82 9.64
N ARG A 169 6.35 -7.67 10.11
CA ARG A 169 4.94 -7.30 9.96
C ARG A 169 4.68 -6.87 8.52
N VAL A 170 3.66 -7.44 7.91
CA VAL A 170 3.30 -7.16 6.51
C VAL A 170 1.87 -6.64 6.42
N VAL A 171 1.64 -5.65 5.56
CA VAL A 171 0.30 -5.21 5.16
C VAL A 171 0.12 -5.50 3.68
N MET A 172 -0.79 -6.41 3.35
CA MET A 172 -1.21 -6.63 1.97
C MET A 172 -2.17 -5.51 1.57
N GLU A 173 -1.67 -4.57 0.77
CA GLU A 173 -2.45 -3.39 0.42
C GLU A 173 -3.59 -3.74 -0.53
N HIS A 174 -4.69 -2.96 -0.42
CA HIS A 174 -5.82 -2.89 -1.36
C HIS A 174 -6.21 -4.26 -1.94
N ILE A 175 -6.45 -5.25 -1.07
CA ILE A 175 -6.75 -6.63 -1.50
C ILE A 175 -8.04 -6.68 -2.33
N THR A 176 -8.05 -7.52 -3.35
CA THR A 176 -9.15 -7.57 -4.33
C THR A 176 -9.73 -8.96 -4.50
N THR A 177 -9.15 -9.98 -3.86
CA THR A 177 -9.56 -11.37 -4.01
C THR A 177 -9.93 -12.04 -2.68
N LYS A 178 -10.90 -12.96 -2.73
CA LYS A 178 -11.17 -13.94 -1.67
C LYS A 178 -9.91 -14.72 -1.25
N ASP A 179 -9.00 -14.99 -2.18
CA ASP A 179 -7.75 -15.69 -1.91
C ASP A 179 -6.86 -14.86 -0.96
N ALA A 180 -6.77 -13.54 -1.16
CA ALA A 180 -6.08 -12.63 -0.24
C ALA A 180 -6.71 -12.57 1.15
N VAL A 181 -8.05 -12.49 1.23
CA VAL A 181 -8.77 -12.53 2.51
C VAL A 181 -8.43 -13.79 3.29
N ARG A 182 -8.57 -14.97 2.64
CA ARG A 182 -8.26 -16.26 3.25
C ARG A 182 -6.79 -16.38 3.68
N PHE A 183 -5.88 -15.85 2.88
CA PHE A 183 -4.46 -15.86 3.21
C PHE A 183 -4.19 -15.05 4.49
N VAL A 184 -4.73 -13.83 4.58
CA VAL A 184 -4.58 -12.97 5.77
C VAL A 184 -5.18 -13.63 7.00
N GLU A 185 -6.39 -14.20 6.90
CA GLU A 185 -7.05 -14.95 7.99
C GLU A 185 -6.28 -16.20 8.44
N SER A 186 -5.53 -16.83 7.52
CA SER A 186 -4.71 -18.00 7.83
C SER A 186 -3.39 -17.67 8.52
N CYS A 187 -2.97 -16.40 8.52
CA CYS A 187 -1.72 -15.97 9.13
C CYS A 187 -1.84 -15.86 10.66
N LYS A 188 -0.68 -15.88 11.33
CA LYS A 188 -0.63 -15.61 12.78
C LYS A 188 -1.17 -14.21 13.06
N GLU A 189 -1.98 -14.08 14.11
CA GLU A 189 -2.52 -12.80 14.54
C GLU A 189 -1.40 -11.75 14.69
N GLY A 190 -1.60 -10.59 14.06
CA GLY A 190 -0.67 -9.46 14.07
C GLY A 190 0.54 -9.58 13.14
N SER A 191 0.75 -10.70 12.43
CA SER A 191 1.87 -10.82 11.47
C SER A 191 1.54 -10.25 10.10
N VAL A 192 0.31 -10.46 9.62
CA VAL A 192 -0.18 -9.95 8.34
C VAL A 192 -1.50 -9.24 8.55
N ALA A 193 -1.63 -8.04 7.99
CA ALA A 193 -2.88 -7.30 7.89
C ALA A 193 -3.19 -6.99 6.41
N ALA A 194 -4.37 -6.43 6.15
CA ALA A 194 -4.71 -5.93 4.82
C ALA A 194 -5.45 -4.60 4.87
N THR A 195 -5.34 -3.83 3.79
CA THR A 195 -6.22 -2.68 3.53
C THR A 195 -7.19 -3.04 2.40
N VAL A 196 -8.39 -2.46 2.44
CA VAL A 196 -9.42 -2.62 1.41
C VAL A 196 -9.89 -1.23 1.00
N THR A 197 -10.06 -1.00 -0.29
CA THR A 197 -10.49 0.31 -0.81
C THR A 197 -12.02 0.36 -1.02
N PRO A 198 -12.63 1.56 -0.99
CA PRO A 198 -14.07 1.70 -1.20
C PRO A 198 -14.54 1.11 -2.53
N GLN A 199 -13.81 1.33 -3.62
CA GLN A 199 -14.18 0.82 -4.95
C GLN A 199 -14.14 -0.71 -5.03
N HIS A 200 -13.26 -1.40 -4.28
CA HIS A 200 -13.23 -2.86 -4.25
C HIS A 200 -14.34 -3.49 -3.40
N LEU A 201 -14.92 -2.72 -2.47
CA LEU A 201 -16.13 -3.11 -1.74
C LEU A 201 -17.40 -2.90 -2.56
N LEU A 202 -17.45 -1.80 -3.33
CA LEU A 202 -18.67 -1.37 -4.01
C LEU A 202 -18.80 -1.89 -5.45
N LEU A 203 -17.68 -2.16 -6.12
CA LEU A 203 -17.66 -2.50 -7.54
C LEU A 203 -17.11 -3.91 -7.78
N ASN A 204 -17.49 -4.46 -8.93
CA ASN A 204 -16.88 -5.65 -9.52
C ASN A 204 -16.48 -5.36 -10.97
N ARG A 205 -15.81 -6.29 -11.64
CA ARG A 205 -15.27 -6.08 -12.99
C ARG A 205 -16.31 -5.70 -14.05
N ASN A 206 -17.60 -6.01 -13.85
CA ASN A 206 -18.65 -5.57 -14.77
C ASN A 206 -18.75 -4.04 -14.80
N SER A 207 -18.44 -3.35 -13.69
CA SER A 207 -18.40 -1.89 -13.61
C SER A 207 -17.35 -1.26 -14.54
N LEU A 208 -16.36 -2.03 -15.01
CA LEU A 208 -15.40 -1.56 -16.04
C LEU A 208 -16.03 -1.48 -17.44
N PHE A 209 -17.10 -2.23 -17.69
CA PHE A 209 -17.67 -2.44 -19.03
C PHE A 209 -19.15 -2.06 -19.13
N GLN A 210 -19.76 -1.56 -18.06
CA GLN A 210 -21.17 -1.20 -18.03
C GLN A 210 -21.46 -0.03 -18.97
N GLY A 211 -22.22 -0.31 -20.03
CA GLY A 211 -22.55 0.69 -21.06
C GLY A 211 -21.36 1.13 -21.93
N GLY A 212 -20.24 0.40 -21.88
CA GLY A 212 -18.97 0.76 -22.53
C GLY A 212 -17.80 0.73 -21.55
N LEU A 213 -16.59 1.00 -22.06
CA LEU A 213 -15.40 1.07 -21.21
C LEU A 213 -15.50 2.28 -20.26
N GLN A 214 -15.43 2.02 -18.95
CA GLN A 214 -15.47 3.02 -17.88
C GLN A 214 -14.07 3.23 -17.28
N PRO A 215 -13.22 4.10 -17.85
CA PRO A 215 -11.82 4.22 -17.45
C PRO A 215 -11.64 4.76 -16.02
N HIS A 216 -12.61 5.51 -15.48
CA HIS A 216 -12.57 6.00 -14.10
C HIS A 216 -12.64 4.88 -13.05
N ASN A 217 -13.15 3.71 -13.43
CA ASN A 217 -13.22 2.53 -12.57
C ASN A 217 -11.95 1.66 -12.66
N TYR A 218 -11.03 1.98 -13.57
CA TYR A 218 -9.80 1.22 -13.76
C TYR A 218 -8.78 1.62 -12.69
N CYS A 219 -8.37 0.65 -11.87
CA CYS A 219 -7.28 0.77 -10.92
C CYS A 219 -6.50 -0.56 -10.84
N LEU A 220 -5.40 -0.57 -10.10
CA LEU A 220 -4.60 -1.77 -9.85
C LEU A 220 -4.51 -2.03 -8.35
N PRO A 221 -4.75 -3.27 -7.88
CA PRO A 221 -5.16 -4.44 -8.67
C PRO A 221 -6.54 -4.25 -9.33
N VAL A 222 -6.76 -4.88 -10.48
CA VAL A 222 -8.01 -4.65 -11.26
C VAL A 222 -9.24 -5.17 -10.51
N LEU A 223 -10.39 -4.52 -10.67
CA LEU A 223 -11.68 -5.02 -10.18
C LEU A 223 -11.87 -6.49 -10.60
N LYS A 224 -12.27 -7.36 -9.66
CA LYS A 224 -12.40 -8.81 -9.86
C LYS A 224 -13.87 -9.22 -10.05
N ARG A 225 -14.14 -10.53 -10.17
CA ARG A 225 -15.53 -11.05 -10.21
C ARG A 225 -16.24 -10.78 -8.89
N GLU A 226 -17.56 -10.70 -8.95
CA GLU A 226 -18.46 -10.47 -7.81
C GLU A 226 -18.16 -11.38 -6.59
N ILE A 227 -17.80 -12.64 -6.82
CA ILE A 227 -17.44 -13.59 -5.73
C ILE A 227 -16.30 -13.08 -4.84
N HIS A 228 -15.43 -12.20 -5.35
CA HIS A 228 -14.34 -11.62 -4.59
C HIS A 228 -14.81 -10.41 -3.74
N SER A 229 -15.76 -9.62 -4.23
CA SER A 229 -16.30 -8.45 -3.50
C SER A 229 -17.05 -8.85 -2.23
N TYR A 230 -17.79 -9.97 -2.25
CA TYR A 230 -18.52 -10.49 -1.07
C TYR A 230 -17.63 -10.95 0.08
N CYS A 231 -16.38 -11.35 -0.18
CA CYS A 231 -15.48 -11.76 0.91
C CYS A 231 -14.75 -10.56 1.54
N CYS A 232 -14.66 -9.44 0.84
CA CYS A 232 -14.15 -8.20 1.40
C CYS A 232 -15.22 -7.45 2.23
N SER A 233 -16.52 -7.79 2.11
CA SER A 233 -17.58 -7.18 2.89
C SER A 233 -17.62 -7.71 4.34
N CYS A 234 -18.02 -6.86 5.28
CA CYS A 234 -17.96 -7.08 6.74
C CYS A 234 -18.68 -8.35 7.25
N ASP A 235 -19.51 -9.02 6.46
CA ASP A 235 -20.28 -10.20 6.91
C ASP A 235 -19.41 -11.45 7.20
N GLN A 236 -18.15 -11.45 6.77
CA GLN A 236 -17.19 -12.54 7.00
C GLN A 236 -16.16 -12.22 8.11
N TRP A 237 -16.01 -10.96 8.53
CA TRP A 237 -14.98 -10.50 9.48
C TRP A 237 -15.47 -10.49 10.94
N LYS A 238 -16.09 -11.58 11.40
CA LYS A 238 -16.52 -11.79 12.80
C LYS A 238 -15.61 -12.76 13.52
#